data_AF-A0A3Q9FGT0-F1
#
_entry.id   AF-A0A3Q9FGT0-F1
#
_cell.length_a   1.000
_cell.length_b   1.000
_cell.length_c   1.000
_cell.angle_alpha   90.00
_cell.angle_beta   90.00
_cell.angle_gamma   90.00
#
_symmetry.space_group_name_H-M   'P 1'
#
loop_
_entity.id
_entity.type
_entity.pdbx_description
1 polymer ?
#
loop_
_entity_poly.entity_id
_entity_poly.type
_entity_poly.pdbx_seq_one_letter_code
_entity_poly.pdbx_strand_id
1 'polypeptide(L)'
;MIKNILSQVGSIASLFGLIFTLKSDQQTFGGLEWFLLFASFFLCFVSIYLLVIEYTSNKPQVYKNKSDIRDYMFDWIKNGGRVVIFTRDMSWVNDDEMKNLLRNKSRNRECIICMPKKIDKAVELENEGAIIIEYPSLDYTPLSRFTIINYGRDDAKIAVGKSIDSGKHLIEEFGNGEHPFFQVANDLVRILEKSAK
;
A
#
# COMPACT_ATOMS: atom_id res chain seq x y z
N MET A 1 9.08 -7.12 -10.54
CA MET A 1 9.29 -8.58 -10.38
C MET A 1 9.99 -9.23 -11.59
N ILE A 2 9.32 -9.42 -12.74
CA ILE A 2 9.90 -10.14 -13.90
C ILE A 2 11.22 -9.52 -14.41
N LYS A 3 11.30 -8.19 -14.48
CA LYS A 3 12.53 -7.48 -14.90
C LYS A 3 13.71 -7.70 -13.95
N ASN A 4 13.47 -7.76 -12.64
CA ASN A 4 14.53 -7.97 -11.64
C ASN A 4 15.02 -9.42 -11.68
N ILE A 5 14.10 -10.38 -11.84
CA ILE A 5 14.45 -11.79 -12.02
C ILE A 5 15.27 -11.98 -13.30
N LEU A 6 14.83 -11.39 -14.42
CA LEU A 6 15.58 -11.41 -15.68
C LEU A 6 16.98 -10.81 -15.54
N SER A 7 17.12 -9.70 -14.80
CA SER A 7 18.41 -9.07 -14.54
C SER A 7 19.35 -9.95 -13.69
N GLN A 8 18.82 -10.63 -12.68
CA GLN A 8 19.59 -11.56 -11.84
C GLN A 8 20.02 -12.80 -12.62
N VAL A 9 19.10 -13.40 -13.39
CA VAL A 9 19.41 -14.53 -14.28
C VAL A 9 20.45 -14.11 -15.33
N GLY A 10 20.31 -12.93 -15.92
CA GLY A 10 21.29 -12.38 -16.87
C GLY A 10 22.67 -12.20 -16.25
N SER A 11 22.75 -11.65 -15.04
CA SER A 11 24.02 -11.44 -14.32
C SER A 11 24.71 -12.77 -14.02
N ILE A 12 23.96 -13.78 -13.59
CA ILE A 12 24.47 -15.13 -13.33
C ILE A 12 24.93 -15.78 -14.63
N ALA A 13 24.15 -15.69 -15.70
CA ALA A 13 24.51 -16.21 -17.02
C ALA A 13 25.79 -15.55 -17.57
N SER A 14 25.95 -14.24 -17.40
CA SER A 14 27.18 -13.53 -17.76
C SER A 14 28.38 -13.98 -16.93
N LEU A 15 28.21 -14.22 -15.63
CA LEU A 15 29.25 -14.77 -14.77
C LEU A 15 29.68 -16.18 -15.23
N PHE A 16 28.72 -17.05 -15.55
CA PHE A 16 29.00 -18.38 -16.11
C PHE A 16 29.69 -18.30 -17.48
N GLY A 17 29.24 -17.39 -18.35
CA GLY A 17 29.87 -17.15 -19.65
C GLY A 17 31.33 -16.73 -19.50
N LEU A 18 31.61 -15.80 -18.58
CA LEU A 18 32.97 -15.35 -18.28
C LEU A 18 33.85 -16.50 -17.75
N ILE A 19 33.33 -17.31 -16.81
CA ILE A 19 34.04 -18.48 -16.27
C ILE A 19 34.35 -19.48 -17.38
N PHE A 20 33.42 -19.71 -18.30
CA PHE A 20 33.62 -20.66 -19.40
C PHE A 20 34.61 -20.13 -20.45
N THR A 21 34.56 -18.84 -20.78
CA THR A 21 35.48 -18.20 -21.74
C THR A 21 36.91 -18.12 -21.22
N LEU A 22 37.11 -17.89 -19.92
CA LEU A 22 38.45 -17.82 -19.33
C LEU A 22 39.08 -19.19 -19.04
N LYS A 23 38.33 -20.28 -19.23
CA LYS A 23 38.81 -21.62 -18.97
C LYS A 23 39.64 -22.15 -20.14
N SER A 24 40.91 -22.47 -19.87
CA SER A 24 41.79 -23.23 -20.77
C SER A 24 41.49 -24.74 -20.67
N ASP A 25 41.58 -25.46 -21.80
CA ASP A 25 41.12 -26.85 -22.02
C ASP A 25 41.61 -27.94 -21.04
N GLN A 26 42.50 -27.65 -20.08
CA GLN A 26 43.07 -28.65 -19.16
C GLN A 26 42.99 -28.34 -17.65
N GLN A 27 42.36 -27.24 -17.22
CA GLN A 27 42.20 -26.97 -15.78
C GLN A 27 40.88 -27.54 -15.22
N THR A 28 41.01 -28.38 -14.20
CA THR A 28 39.87 -28.79 -13.36
C THR A 28 39.47 -27.63 -12.46
N PHE A 29 38.19 -27.56 -12.11
CA PHE A 29 37.71 -26.51 -11.23
C PHE A 29 38.33 -26.68 -9.84
N GLY A 30 39.03 -25.67 -9.36
CA GLY A 30 39.56 -25.61 -8.01
C GLY A 30 38.44 -25.50 -6.97
N GLY A 31 38.75 -25.84 -5.72
CA GLY A 31 37.78 -25.76 -4.61
C GLY A 31 37.18 -24.35 -4.42
N LEU A 32 37.97 -23.30 -4.69
CA LEU A 32 37.52 -21.91 -4.60
C LEU A 32 36.48 -21.56 -5.68
N GLU A 33 36.63 -22.10 -6.89
CA GLU A 33 35.71 -21.84 -8.00
C GLU A 33 34.36 -22.51 -7.76
N TRP A 34 34.38 -23.76 -7.27
CA TRP A 34 33.16 -24.45 -6.81
C TRP A 34 32.48 -23.72 -5.66
N PHE A 35 33.25 -23.20 -4.70
CA PHE A 35 32.72 -22.40 -3.60
C PHE A 35 32.03 -21.13 -4.12
N LEU A 36 32.65 -20.39 -5.05
CA LEU A 36 32.08 -19.18 -5.64
C LEU A 36 30.81 -19.47 -6.45
N LEU A 37 30.78 -20.57 -7.21
CA LEU A 37 29.59 -21.00 -7.94
C LEU A 37 28.44 -21.33 -6.98
N PHE A 38 28.73 -22.08 -5.91
CA PHE A 38 27.73 -22.42 -4.90
C PHE A 38 27.23 -21.17 -4.17
N ALA A 39 28.12 -20.27 -3.76
CA ALA A 39 27.77 -19.02 -3.10
C ALA A 39 26.90 -18.13 -4.00
N SER A 40 27.22 -18.03 -5.30
CA SER A 40 26.41 -17.28 -6.28
C SER A 40 25.00 -17.85 -6.41
N PHE A 41 24.88 -19.19 -6.54
CA PHE A 41 23.59 -19.85 -6.61
C PHE A 41 22.78 -19.67 -5.32
N PHE A 42 23.44 -19.79 -4.16
CA PHE A 42 22.82 -19.57 -2.85
C PHE A 42 22.30 -18.13 -2.70
N LEU A 43 23.10 -17.12 -3.04
CA LEU A 43 22.68 -15.71 -2.98
C LEU A 43 21.51 -15.41 -3.93
N CYS A 44 21.51 -16.01 -5.13
CA CYS A 44 20.38 -15.93 -6.05
C CYS A 44 19.09 -16.49 -5.41
N PHE A 45 19.19 -17.69 -4.82
CA PHE A 45 18.05 -18.32 -4.17
C PHE A 45 17.52 -17.48 -2.99
N VAL A 46 18.42 -16.95 -2.14
CA VAL A 46 18.07 -16.03 -1.05
C VAL A 46 17.38 -14.78 -1.60
N SER A 47 17.88 -14.19 -2.68
CA SER A 47 17.25 -13.00 -3.25
C SER A 47 15.86 -13.27 -3.83
N ILE A 48 15.69 -14.39 -4.54
CA ILE A 48 14.37 -14.80 -5.05
C ILE A 48 13.42 -15.03 -3.89
N TYR A 49 13.87 -15.73 -2.85
CA TYR A 49 13.08 -16.00 -1.65
C TYR A 49 12.61 -14.72 -0.96
N LEU A 50 13.51 -13.75 -0.74
CA LEU A 50 13.16 -12.45 -0.15
C LEU A 50 12.13 -11.70 -1.01
N LEU A 51 12.29 -11.72 -2.34
CA LEU A 51 11.37 -11.07 -3.27
C LEU A 51 9.98 -11.73 -3.26
N VAL A 52 9.92 -13.06 -3.13
CA VAL A 52 8.65 -13.79 -2.99
C VAL A 52 7.97 -13.47 -1.66
N ILE A 53 8.71 -13.38 -0.56
CA ILE A 53 8.17 -12.95 0.75
C ILE A 53 7.60 -11.54 0.66
N GLU A 54 8.34 -10.60 0.07
CA GLU A 54 7.89 -9.22 -0.09
C GLU A 54 6.59 -9.15 -0.92
N TYR A 55 6.54 -9.87 -2.04
CA TYR A 55 5.33 -9.93 -2.88
C TYR A 55 4.14 -10.60 -2.16
N THR A 56 4.39 -11.63 -1.37
CA THR A 56 3.32 -12.33 -0.65
C THR A 56 2.83 -11.57 0.59
N SER A 57 3.69 -10.76 1.21
CA SER A 57 3.34 -9.90 2.35
C SER A 57 2.55 -8.67 1.90
N ASN A 58 2.84 -8.14 0.71
CA ASN A 58 2.19 -6.94 0.15
C ASN A 58 1.09 -7.27 -0.88
N LYS A 59 0.45 -8.44 -0.78
CA LYS A 59 -0.49 -8.93 -1.83
C LYS A 59 -1.56 -7.89 -2.14
N PRO A 60 -1.57 -7.33 -3.36
CA PRO A 60 -2.65 -6.48 -3.80
C PRO A 60 -3.95 -7.29 -3.84
N GLN A 61 -4.98 -6.84 -3.13
CA GLN A 61 -6.28 -7.50 -3.16
C GLN A 61 -7.13 -6.91 -4.29
N VAL A 62 -7.58 -7.76 -5.21
CA VAL A 62 -8.42 -7.36 -6.34
C VAL A 62 -9.87 -7.69 -6.03
N TYR A 63 -10.69 -6.65 -5.89
CA TYR A 63 -12.12 -6.76 -5.67
C TYR A 63 -12.88 -6.49 -6.95
N LYS A 64 -13.94 -7.27 -7.19
CA LYS A 64 -14.84 -7.09 -8.33
C LYS A 64 -16.13 -6.38 -7.93
N ASN A 65 -16.55 -6.56 -6.67
CA ASN A 65 -17.82 -6.06 -6.18
C ASN A 65 -17.63 -4.97 -5.13
N LYS A 66 -18.58 -4.04 -5.06
CA LYS A 66 -18.61 -3.00 -4.02
C LYS A 66 -18.80 -3.57 -2.61
N SER A 67 -19.49 -4.71 -2.49
CA SER A 67 -19.68 -5.38 -1.20
C SER A 67 -18.34 -5.83 -0.62
N ASP A 68 -17.53 -6.52 -1.41
CA ASP A 68 -16.22 -7.01 -0.96
C ASP A 68 -15.30 -5.86 -0.53
N ILE A 69 -15.32 -4.74 -1.26
CA ILE A 69 -14.59 -3.52 -0.88
C ILE A 69 -15.11 -2.98 0.45
N ARG A 70 -16.44 -2.92 0.63
CA ARG A 70 -17.05 -2.46 1.87
C ARG A 70 -16.64 -3.36 3.04
N ASP A 71 -16.66 -4.67 2.87
CA ASP A 71 -16.32 -5.62 3.93
C ASP A 71 -14.84 -5.52 4.32
N TYR A 72 -13.96 -5.41 3.31
CA TYR A 72 -12.55 -5.10 3.54
C TYR A 72 -12.37 -3.79 4.31
N MET A 73 -13.01 -2.70 3.87
CA MET A 73 -12.88 -1.39 4.51
C MET A 73 -13.44 -1.42 5.93
N PHE A 74 -14.47 -2.22 6.19
CA PHE A 74 -15.05 -2.40 7.52
C PHE A 74 -14.02 -3.02 8.45
N ASP A 75 -13.44 -4.15 8.06
CA ASP A 75 -12.43 -4.84 8.86
C ASP A 75 -11.16 -3.99 9.03
N TRP A 76 -10.75 -3.29 7.97
CA TRP A 76 -9.62 -2.36 8.01
C TRP A 76 -9.81 -1.29 9.09
N ILE A 77 -10.94 -0.59 9.05
CA ILE A 77 -11.23 0.54 9.95
C ILE A 77 -11.54 0.07 11.38
N LYS A 78 -12.25 -1.05 11.51
CA LYS A 78 -12.64 -1.63 12.81
C LYS A 78 -11.43 -1.99 13.67
N ASN A 79 -10.38 -2.54 13.04
CA ASN A 79 -9.17 -2.98 13.75
C ASN A 79 -8.16 -1.85 14.01
N GLY A 80 -8.33 -0.69 13.35
CA GLY A 80 -7.50 0.49 13.58
C GLY A 80 -7.96 1.34 14.76
N GLY A 81 -7.06 2.12 15.35
CA GLY A 81 -7.36 3.21 16.29
C GLY A 81 -7.86 4.46 15.54
N ARG A 82 -7.09 5.55 15.62
CA ARG A 82 -7.36 6.78 14.84
C ARG A 82 -7.27 6.50 13.34
N VAL A 83 -8.28 6.92 12.58
CA VAL A 83 -8.43 6.68 11.15
C VAL A 83 -8.48 8.00 10.37
N VAL A 84 -7.81 8.03 9.22
CA VAL A 84 -7.93 9.10 8.22
C VAL A 84 -8.45 8.51 6.93
N ILE A 85 -9.56 9.04 6.42
CA ILE A 85 -10.21 8.58 5.19
C ILE A 85 -10.08 9.68 4.14
N PHE A 86 -9.29 9.42 3.10
CA PHE A 86 -9.17 10.29 1.93
C PHE A 86 -10.09 9.78 0.82
N THR A 87 -11.18 10.51 0.56
CA THR A 87 -12.29 10.02 -0.24
C THR A 87 -12.88 11.10 -1.14
N ARG A 88 -13.50 10.66 -2.24
CA ARG A 88 -14.23 11.57 -3.13
C ARG A 88 -15.67 11.78 -2.67
N ASP A 89 -16.36 10.68 -2.35
CA ASP A 89 -17.83 10.66 -2.20
C ASP A 89 -18.35 9.70 -1.12
N MET A 90 -17.48 8.92 -0.47
CA MET A 90 -17.88 7.88 0.52
C MET A 90 -18.97 6.92 0.01
N SER A 91 -19.01 6.63 -1.30
CA SER A 91 -20.06 5.79 -1.91
C SER A 91 -20.14 4.36 -1.37
N TRP A 92 -19.12 3.87 -0.67
CA TRP A 92 -19.08 2.55 -0.01
C TRP A 92 -19.69 2.54 1.40
N VAL A 93 -20.06 3.70 1.95
CA VAL A 93 -20.75 3.82 3.25
C VAL A 93 -22.25 3.88 3.00
N ASN A 94 -22.91 2.73 2.84
CA ASN A 94 -24.32 2.65 2.49
C ASN A 94 -25.17 1.91 3.54
N ASP A 95 -24.60 0.94 4.25
CA ASP A 95 -25.28 0.17 5.29
C ASP A 95 -25.11 0.75 6.70
N ASP A 96 -25.94 0.29 7.64
CA ASP A 96 -25.97 0.84 8.99
C ASP A 96 -24.82 0.36 9.87
N GLU A 97 -24.23 -0.80 9.59
CA GLU A 97 -23.10 -1.33 10.35
C GLU A 97 -21.85 -0.47 10.11
N MET A 98 -21.55 -0.12 8.85
CA MET A 98 -20.46 0.78 8.51
C MET A 98 -20.70 2.20 9.06
N LYS A 99 -21.93 2.72 8.97
CA LYS A 99 -22.29 4.02 9.55
C LYS A 99 -22.05 4.02 11.06
N ASN A 100 -22.47 2.96 11.76
CA ASN A 100 -22.29 2.84 13.20
C ASN A 100 -20.81 2.77 13.58
N LEU A 101 -19.99 2.03 12.82
CA LEU A 101 -18.55 2.00 13.01
C LEU A 101 -17.95 3.41 12.91
N LEU A 102 -18.26 4.15 11.83
CA LEU A 102 -17.75 5.51 11.64
C LEU A 102 -18.27 6.48 12.69
N ARG A 103 -19.55 6.40 13.09
CA ARG A 103 -20.11 7.22 14.18
C ARG A 103 -19.41 6.96 15.50
N ASN A 104 -19.12 5.71 15.84
CA ASN A 104 -18.37 5.38 17.05
C ASN A 104 -16.95 5.96 16.99
N LYS A 105 -16.28 5.86 15.83
CA LYS A 105 -14.97 6.51 15.61
C LYS A 105 -15.04 8.02 15.71
N SER A 106 -16.09 8.66 15.18
CA SER A 106 -16.34 10.10 15.30
C SER A 106 -16.49 10.52 16.76
N ARG A 107 -17.33 9.81 17.54
CA ARG A 107 -17.59 10.11 18.96
C ARG A 107 -16.33 10.03 19.80
N ASN A 108 -15.46 9.09 19.48
CA ASN A 108 -14.15 8.92 20.12
C ASN A 108 -13.09 9.92 19.63
N ARG A 109 -13.44 10.83 18.70
CA ARG A 109 -12.52 11.78 18.04
C ARG A 109 -11.38 11.08 17.30
N GLU A 110 -11.66 9.88 16.80
CA GLU A 110 -10.72 9.02 16.09
C GLU A 110 -10.89 9.10 14.56
N CYS A 111 -11.87 9.85 14.04
CA CYS A 111 -12.18 9.88 12.61
C CYS A 111 -11.83 11.23 11.98
N ILE A 112 -10.97 11.22 10.97
CA ILE A 112 -10.70 12.36 10.08
C ILE A 112 -11.13 11.98 8.66
N ILE A 113 -11.89 12.85 7.99
CA ILE A 113 -12.33 12.63 6.61
C ILE A 113 -11.86 13.80 5.76
N CYS A 114 -11.03 13.50 4.77
CA CYS A 114 -10.58 14.46 3.76
C CYS A 114 -11.39 14.26 2.49
N MET A 115 -12.07 15.30 2.00
CA MET A 115 -12.90 15.21 0.79
C MET A 115 -12.99 16.55 0.03
N PRO A 116 -13.30 16.55 -1.28
CA PRO A 116 -13.28 17.80 -2.07
C PRO A 116 -14.37 18.77 -1.63
N LYS A 117 -15.56 18.26 -1.30
CA LYS A 117 -16.70 19.00 -0.80
C LYS A 117 -17.50 18.12 0.15
N LYS A 118 -17.98 18.71 1.25
CA LYS A 118 -18.80 18.05 2.25
C LYS A 118 -20.13 17.61 1.64
N ILE A 119 -20.55 16.42 2.04
CA ILE A 119 -21.83 15.80 1.69
C ILE A 119 -22.63 15.54 2.96
N ASP A 120 -23.94 15.30 2.87
CA ASP A 120 -24.81 15.12 4.04
C ASP A 120 -24.28 14.07 5.03
N LYS A 121 -23.77 12.94 4.52
CA LYS A 121 -23.14 11.90 5.36
C LYS A 121 -21.93 12.41 6.16
N ALA A 122 -21.13 13.30 5.57
CA ALA A 122 -19.99 13.89 6.26
C ALA A 122 -20.43 14.92 7.30
N VAL A 123 -21.50 15.68 7.04
CA VAL A 123 -22.14 16.57 8.04
C VAL A 123 -22.62 15.76 9.25
N GLU A 124 -23.28 14.62 9.01
CA GLU A 124 -23.72 13.74 10.09
C GLU A 124 -22.54 13.26 10.95
N LEU A 125 -21.44 12.84 10.32
CA LEU A 125 -20.25 12.36 11.04
C LEU A 125 -19.52 13.48 11.77
N GLU A 126 -19.51 14.69 11.22
CA GLU A 126 -18.96 15.89 11.86
C GLU A 126 -19.72 16.24 13.14
N ASN A 127 -21.05 16.21 13.08
CA ASN A 127 -21.92 16.43 14.24
C ASN A 127 -21.68 15.39 15.35
N GLU A 128 -21.23 14.19 14.98
CA GLU A 128 -20.86 13.11 15.89
C GLU A 128 -19.40 13.21 16.40
N GLY A 129 -18.63 14.21 15.92
CA GLY A 129 -17.26 14.48 16.39
C GLY A 129 -16.13 14.14 15.42
N ALA A 130 -16.44 13.75 14.18
CA ALA A 130 -15.40 13.60 13.15
C ALA A 130 -14.82 14.96 12.76
N ILE A 131 -13.54 14.96 12.39
CA ILE A 131 -12.91 16.12 11.76
C ILE A 131 -13.10 16.00 10.25
N ILE A 132 -13.80 16.94 9.63
CA ILE A 132 -13.96 17.00 8.17
C ILE A 132 -13.04 18.07 7.61
N ILE A 133 -12.20 17.68 6.64
CA ILE A 133 -11.28 18.58 5.95
C ILE A 133 -11.71 18.65 4.49
N GLU A 134 -12.24 19.80 4.11
CA GLU A 134 -12.63 20.08 2.73
C GLU A 134 -11.46 20.70 1.95
N TYR A 135 -11.30 20.33 0.68
CA TYR A 135 -10.29 20.92 -0.20
C TYR A 135 -10.84 21.43 -1.54
N PRO A 136 -11.92 22.23 -1.56
CA PRO A 136 -12.52 22.68 -2.81
C PRO A 136 -11.61 23.62 -3.60
N SER A 137 -10.72 24.35 -2.92
CA SER A 137 -9.79 25.31 -3.52
C SER A 137 -8.66 24.68 -4.32
N LEU A 138 -8.46 23.37 -4.22
CA LEU A 138 -7.42 22.68 -4.96
C LEU A 138 -7.73 22.62 -6.48
N ASP A 139 -8.98 22.88 -6.88
CA ASP A 139 -9.51 22.71 -8.24
C ASP A 139 -9.07 21.40 -8.91
N TYR A 140 -8.84 20.39 -8.07
CA TYR A 140 -8.31 19.10 -8.44
C TYR A 140 -8.81 18.08 -7.43
N THR A 141 -9.33 16.97 -7.93
CA THR A 141 -9.68 15.82 -7.09
C THR A 141 -8.61 14.75 -7.30
N PRO A 142 -7.78 14.47 -6.27
CA PRO A 142 -6.80 13.41 -6.37
C PRO A 142 -7.45 12.09 -6.78
N LEU A 143 -6.84 11.42 -7.77
CA LEU A 143 -7.32 10.13 -8.24
C LEU A 143 -7.12 9.04 -7.18
N SER A 144 -6.08 9.19 -6.36
CA SER A 144 -5.76 8.27 -5.29
C SER A 144 -6.71 8.47 -4.11
N ARG A 145 -7.38 7.38 -3.73
CA ARG A 145 -8.17 7.28 -2.50
C ARG A 145 -7.42 6.37 -1.56
N PHE A 146 -7.38 6.74 -0.29
CA PHE A 146 -6.67 5.92 0.68
C PHE A 146 -7.26 6.09 2.07
N THR A 147 -7.03 5.11 2.92
CA THR A 147 -7.42 5.14 4.32
C THR A 147 -6.25 4.72 5.18
N ILE A 148 -5.86 5.59 6.10
CA ILE A 148 -4.80 5.36 7.08
C ILE A 148 -5.44 4.92 8.39
N ILE A 149 -4.97 3.83 8.98
CA ILE A 149 -5.32 3.38 10.33
C ILE A 149 -4.16 3.59 11.29
N ASN A 150 -4.47 3.72 12.58
CA ASN A 150 -3.50 4.08 13.63
C ASN A 150 -2.77 5.40 13.31
N TYR A 151 -3.45 6.36 12.68
CA TYR A 151 -2.83 7.61 12.25
C TYR A 151 -2.15 8.36 13.42
N GLY A 152 -0.88 8.72 13.21
CA GLY A 152 -0.03 9.36 14.21
C GLY A 152 0.74 8.38 15.12
N ARG A 153 0.69 7.07 14.87
CA ARG A 153 1.46 6.04 15.57
C ARG A 153 2.49 5.39 14.66
N ASP A 154 3.48 4.72 15.25
CA ASP A 154 4.53 4.00 14.51
C ASP A 154 3.99 2.78 13.75
N ASP A 155 2.93 2.16 14.27
CA ASP A 155 2.22 1.01 13.68
C ASP A 155 1.10 1.42 12.71
N ALA A 156 1.19 2.65 12.17
CA ALA A 156 0.26 3.14 11.17
C ALA A 156 0.39 2.38 9.84
N LYS A 157 -0.76 2.11 9.22
CA LYS A 157 -0.86 1.44 7.93
C LYS A 157 -1.81 2.19 7.02
N ILE A 158 -1.56 2.12 5.71
CA ILE A 158 -2.39 2.74 4.67
C ILE A 158 -2.94 1.68 3.73
N ALA A 159 -4.22 1.76 3.42
CA ALA A 159 -4.86 1.05 2.33
C ALA A 159 -5.09 2.03 1.17
N VAL A 160 -4.54 1.74 0.00
CA VAL A 160 -4.64 2.59 -1.21
C VAL A 160 -5.53 1.92 -2.24
N GLY A 161 -6.66 2.55 -2.54
CA GLY A 161 -7.61 2.07 -3.55
C GLY A 161 -7.28 2.62 -4.94
N LYS A 162 -7.19 1.73 -5.93
CA LYS A 162 -7.02 2.08 -7.35
C LYS A 162 -8.08 1.38 -8.19
N SER A 163 -8.68 2.10 -9.14
CA SER A 163 -9.52 1.45 -10.16
C SER A 163 -8.61 0.84 -11.22
N ILE A 164 -8.83 -0.43 -11.54
CA ILE A 164 -8.19 -1.13 -12.66
C ILE A 164 -9.23 -1.26 -13.80
N ASP A 165 -8.74 -1.47 -15.02
CA ASP A 165 -9.54 -1.81 -16.20
C ASP A 165 -10.63 -2.84 -15.90
N SER A 166 -11.78 -2.65 -16.56
CA SER A 166 -12.96 -3.51 -16.46
C SER A 166 -13.69 -3.49 -15.10
N GLY A 167 -13.70 -2.34 -14.41
CA GLY A 167 -14.53 -2.14 -13.21
C GLY A 167 -14.05 -2.86 -11.96
N LYS A 168 -12.78 -3.30 -11.96
CA LYS A 168 -12.14 -3.93 -10.80
C LYS A 168 -11.47 -2.88 -9.92
N HIS A 169 -11.37 -3.17 -8.63
CA HIS A 169 -10.69 -2.31 -7.67
C HIS A 169 -9.52 -3.06 -7.04
N LEU A 170 -8.34 -2.45 -7.12
CA LEU A 170 -7.17 -2.88 -6.37
C LEU A 170 -7.15 -2.17 -5.03
N ILE A 171 -6.86 -2.90 -3.96
CA ILE A 171 -6.42 -2.30 -2.71
C ILE A 171 -5.02 -2.83 -2.40
N GLU A 172 -4.10 -1.91 -2.19
CA GLU A 172 -2.73 -2.18 -1.76
C GLU A 172 -2.53 -1.66 -0.34
N GLU A 173 -1.89 -2.46 0.49
CA GLU A 173 -1.59 -2.12 1.88
C GLU A 173 -0.10 -1.78 2.01
N PHE A 174 0.21 -0.73 2.77
CA PHE A 174 1.59 -0.38 3.11
C PHE A 174 1.69 0.04 4.58
N GLY A 175 2.72 -0.41 5.27
CA GLY A 175 3.11 0.06 6.59
C GLY A 175 3.99 1.31 6.53
N ASN A 176 4.22 1.89 7.70
CA ASN A 176 5.17 2.98 7.87
C ASN A 176 6.59 2.52 7.48
N GLY A 177 7.25 3.26 6.58
CA GLY A 177 8.60 2.95 6.10
C GLY A 177 8.67 1.90 4.98
N GLU A 178 7.57 1.22 4.65
CA GLU A 178 7.57 0.16 3.62
C GLU A 178 7.51 0.73 2.20
N HIS A 179 6.76 1.82 1.99
CA HIS A 179 6.61 2.43 0.67
C HIS A 179 6.48 3.96 0.76
N PRO A 180 7.08 4.74 -0.18
CA PRO A 180 6.95 6.21 -0.22
C PRO A 180 5.50 6.73 -0.24
N PHE A 181 4.56 5.90 -0.73
CA PHE A 181 3.12 6.22 -0.72
C PHE A 181 2.62 6.59 0.68
N PHE A 182 3.10 5.91 1.73
CA PHE A 182 2.69 6.19 3.09
C PHE A 182 3.11 7.61 3.52
N GLN A 183 4.34 8.02 3.22
CA GLN A 183 4.85 9.35 3.55
C GLN A 183 4.12 10.43 2.75
N VAL A 184 3.96 10.24 1.44
CA VAL A 184 3.23 11.18 0.57
C VAL A 184 1.77 11.34 1.01
N ALA A 185 1.10 10.26 1.39
CA ALA A 185 -0.27 10.30 1.89
C ALA A 185 -0.37 11.06 3.23
N ASN A 186 0.57 10.81 4.16
CA ASN A 186 0.64 11.57 5.41
C ASN A 186 0.91 13.05 5.18
N ASP A 187 1.84 13.38 4.30
CA ASP A 187 2.16 14.76 3.96
C ASP A 187 0.95 15.46 3.34
N LEU A 188 0.20 14.78 2.47
CA LEU A 188 -1.03 15.32 1.89
C LEU A 188 -2.06 15.63 2.99
N VAL A 189 -2.29 14.70 3.92
CA VAL A 189 -3.21 14.94 5.06
C VAL A 189 -2.74 16.14 5.89
N ARG A 190 -1.44 16.22 6.22
CA ARG A 190 -0.87 17.33 7.01
C ARG A 190 -0.94 18.68 6.30
N ILE A 191 -0.72 18.72 4.99
CA ILE A 191 -0.86 19.92 4.18
C ILE A 191 -2.30 20.42 4.26
N LEU A 192 -3.28 19.51 4.09
CA LEU A 192 -4.69 19.84 4.16
C LEU A 192 -5.12 20.28 5.56
N GLU A 193 -4.66 19.62 6.62
CA GLU A 193 -4.89 20.02 8.01
C GLU A 193 -4.37 21.43 8.31
N LYS A 194 -3.27 21.84 7.68
CA LYS A 194 -2.69 23.19 7.83
C LYS A 194 -3.39 24.23 6.98
N SER A 195 -3.85 23.88 5.78
CA SER A 195 -4.55 24.81 4.90
C SER A 195 -6.01 25.08 5.31
N ALA A 196 -6.61 24.17 6.07
CA ALA A 196 -7.97 24.31 6.58
C ALA A 196 -8.08 25.16 7.86
N LYS A 197 -6.94 25.58 8.43
CA LYS A 197 -6.85 26.52 9.57
C LYS A 197 -6.67 27.94 9.07
#